data_AF-A0A0U5GKQ1-F1
#
_entry.id   AF-A0A0U5GKQ1-F1
#
_cell.length_a   1.000
_cell.length_b   1.000
_cell.length_c   1.000
_cell.angle_alpha   90.00
_cell.angle_beta   90.00
_cell.angle_gamma   90.00
#
_symmetry.space_group_name_H-M   'P 1'
#
loop_
_entity.id
_entity.type
_entity.pdbx_description
1 polymer ?
#
loop_
_entity_poly.entity_id
_entity_poly.type
_entity_poly.pdbx_seq_one_letter_code
_entity_poly.pdbx_strand_id
1 'polypeptide(L)'
;MTKSPEFNESRLNGAVTIATTQKKPNIARIAREFNVSYTTLLDRLKKPRTPATPTPSKKNLLQPYQEKALISWIIQMRNWNLPPTASIIQAWANQALARAGSEKRASKMWPY
;
A
#
# COMPACT_ATOMS: atom_id res chain seq x y z
N MET A 1 32.94 -0.15 17.80
CA MET A 1 31.92 0.47 16.91
C MET A 1 30.58 -0.18 17.21
N THR A 2 29.68 0.55 17.87
CA THR A 2 28.36 0.05 18.32
C THR A 2 27.45 -0.10 17.10
N LYS A 3 27.03 -1.33 16.78
CA LYS A 3 26.04 -1.62 15.74
C LYS A 3 24.77 -0.83 16.06
N SER A 4 24.34 0.07 15.17
CA SER A 4 23.05 0.74 15.27
C SER A 4 21.95 -0.31 15.42
N PRO A 5 20.98 -0.12 16.34
CA PRO A 5 19.87 -1.06 16.47
C PRO A 5 19.14 -1.05 15.13
N GLU A 6 18.93 -2.23 14.55
CA GLU A 6 18.12 -2.40 13.35
C GLU A 6 16.83 -1.60 13.51
N PHE A 7 16.65 -0.61 12.62
CA PHE A 7 15.43 0.19 12.60
C PHE A 7 14.26 -0.73 12.28
N ASN A 8 13.55 -1.15 13.32
CA ASN A 8 12.49 -2.13 13.21
C ASN A 8 11.15 -1.38 13.11
N GLU A 9 10.73 -1.08 11.88
CA GLU A 9 9.51 -0.29 11.60
C GLU A 9 8.26 -0.90 12.26
N SER A 10 8.23 -2.23 12.44
CA SER A 10 7.20 -2.95 13.19
C SER A 10 7.11 -2.52 14.66
N ARG A 11 8.25 -2.33 15.34
CA ARG A 11 8.28 -1.88 16.75
C ARG A 11 7.83 -0.43 16.87
N LEU A 12 8.20 0.42 15.91
CA LEU A 12 7.75 1.81 15.87
C LEU A 12 6.24 1.91 15.66
N ASN A 13 5.67 1.12 14.74
CA ASN A 13 4.22 1.10 14.53
C ASN A 13 3.45 0.62 15.76
N GLY A 14 3.97 -0.40 16.48
CA GLY A 14 3.42 -0.83 17.76
C GLY A 14 3.41 0.28 18.81
N ALA A 15 4.55 0.96 18.97
CA ALA A 15 4.70 2.08 19.89
C ALA A 15 3.75 3.25 19.57
N VAL A 16 3.59 3.59 18.28
CA VAL A 16 2.65 4.63 17.82
C VAL A 16 1.22 4.25 18.17
N THR A 17 0.83 2.99 17.93
CA THR A 17 -0.53 2.50 18.20
C THR A 17 -0.89 2.61 19.69
N ILE A 18 0.04 2.22 20.57
CA ILE A 18 -0.15 2.34 22.02
C ILE A 18 -0.19 3.81 22.45
N ALA A 19 0.67 4.65 21.88
CA ALA A 19 0.70 6.08 22.18
C ALA A 19 -0.58 6.81 21.73
N THR A 20 -1.18 6.43 20.61
CA THR A 20 -2.45 7.01 20.13
C THR A 20 -3.67 6.50 20.90
N THR A 21 -3.60 5.30 21.49
CA THR A 21 -4.70 4.71 22.26
C THR A 21 -4.83 5.32 23.67
N GLN A 22 -3.74 5.85 24.23
CA GLN A 22 -3.74 6.47 25.57
C GLN A 22 -4.12 7.96 25.52
N LYS A 23 -5.03 8.40 26.40
CA LYS A 23 -5.47 9.82 26.49
C LYS A 23 -4.36 10.78 26.97
N LYS A 24 -3.36 10.26 27.69
CA LYS A 24 -2.11 10.95 28.09
C LYS A 24 -0.93 9.97 27.97
N PRO A 25 -0.37 9.80 26.76
CA PRO A 25 0.68 8.82 26.55
C PRO A 25 2.00 9.28 27.19
N ASN A 26 2.61 8.41 28.00
CA ASN A 26 3.99 8.62 28.44
C ASN A 26 4.94 8.12 27.35
N ILE A 27 5.25 8.99 26.39
CA ILE A 27 6.05 8.69 25.20
C ILE A 27 7.45 8.13 25.59
N ALA A 28 8.05 8.63 26.68
CA ALA A 28 9.35 8.14 27.14
C ALA A 28 9.29 6.71 27.67
N ARG A 29 8.20 6.35 28.37
CA ARG A 29 7.96 4.98 28.83
C ARG A 29 7.74 4.03 27.65
N ILE A 30 6.89 4.43 26.71
CA ILE A 30 6.57 3.63 25.51
C ILE A 30 7.81 3.45 24.63
N ALA A 31 8.63 4.49 24.46
CA ALA A 31 9.87 4.41 23.70
C ALA A 31 10.85 3.37 24.29
N ARG A 32 10.99 3.33 25.63
CA ARG A 32 11.82 2.35 26.32
C ARG A 32 11.27 0.93 26.20
N GLU A 33 9.96 0.77 26.34
CA GLU A 33 9.27 -0.53 26.26
C GLU A 33 9.42 -1.18 24.87
N PHE A 34 9.33 -0.38 23.80
CA PHE A 34 9.48 -0.84 22.43
C PHE A 34 10.92 -0.77 21.90
N ASN A 35 11.89 -0.36 22.73
CA ASN A 35 13.28 -0.13 22.38
C ASN A 35 13.44 0.74 21.11
N VAL A 36 12.64 1.81 21.03
CA VAL A 36 12.65 2.80 19.93
C VAL A 36 13.15 4.14 20.44
N SER A 37 13.78 4.94 19.58
CA SER A 37 14.20 6.29 19.96
C SER A 37 12.99 7.17 20.29
N TYR A 38 13.06 7.88 21.40
CA TYR A 38 12.06 8.87 21.80
C TYR A 38 11.83 9.91 20.70
N THR A 39 12.91 10.40 20.08
CA THR A 39 12.83 11.42 19.02
C THR A 39 12.08 10.90 17.81
N THR A 40 12.33 9.65 17.42
CA THR A 40 11.66 8.99 16.29
C THR A 40 10.17 8.74 16.57
N LEU A 41 9.83 8.31 17.79
CA LEU A 41 8.43 8.10 18.18
C LEU A 41 7.65 9.41 18.22
N LEU A 42 8.27 10.47 18.75
CA LEU A 42 7.67 11.80 18.82
C LEU A 42 7.50 12.42 17.42
N ASP A 43 8.50 12.28 16.54
CA ASP A 43 8.41 12.71 15.15
C ASP A 43 7.27 11.99 14.41
N ARG A 44 7.15 10.67 14.60
CA ARG A 44 6.08 9.86 14.00
C ARG A 44 4.68 10.21 14.52
N LEU A 45 4.56 10.65 15.78
CA LEU A 45 3.30 11.12 16.37
C LEU A 45 2.91 12.52 15.87
N LYS A 46 3.89 13.43 15.73
CA LYS A 46 3.67 14.80 15.23
C LYS A 46 3.39 14.82 13.73
N LYS A 47 4.13 14.02 12.99
CA LYS A 47 4.02 13.88 11.54
C LYS A 47 3.72 12.41 11.24
N PRO A 48 2.46 11.96 11.36
CA PRO A 48 2.10 10.64 10.91
C PRO A 48 2.57 10.51 9.46
N ARG A 49 3.44 9.54 9.20
CA ARG A 49 3.81 9.17 7.83
C ARG A 49 2.51 8.67 7.23
N THR A 50 1.81 9.53 6.50
CA THR A 50 0.74 9.08 5.62
C THR A 50 1.34 7.95 4.79
N PRO A 51 0.72 6.76 4.75
CA PRO A 51 1.14 5.77 3.78
C PRO A 51 1.15 6.52 2.46
N ALA A 52 2.30 6.53 1.78
CA ALA A 52 2.43 7.28 0.54
C ALA A 52 1.30 6.79 -0.34
N THR A 53 0.25 7.61 -0.50
CA THR A 53 -0.83 7.31 -1.41
C THR A 53 -0.09 7.17 -2.73
N PRO A 54 -0.05 5.98 -3.36
CA PRO A 54 0.64 5.84 -4.62
C PRO A 54 0.03 6.91 -5.52
N THR A 55 0.81 7.94 -5.79
CA THR A 55 0.33 9.04 -6.61
C THR A 55 0.06 8.39 -7.94
N PRO A 56 -1.18 8.41 -8.47
CA PRO A 56 -1.48 7.69 -9.69
C PRO A 56 -0.54 8.24 -10.75
N SER A 57 0.45 7.44 -11.12
CA SER A 57 1.42 7.86 -12.10
C SER A 57 0.62 8.08 -13.37
N LYS A 58 0.77 9.24 -14.03
CA LYS A 58 0.08 9.51 -15.31
C LYS A 58 0.45 8.49 -16.41
N LYS A 59 1.46 7.64 -16.14
CA LYS A 59 1.89 6.49 -16.93
C LYS A 59 1.01 5.25 -16.75
N ASN A 60 0.18 5.18 -15.72
CA ASN A 60 -0.72 4.05 -15.52
C ASN A 60 -1.76 4.05 -16.64
N LEU A 61 -1.87 2.90 -17.29
CA LEU A 61 -2.82 2.70 -18.39
C LEU A 61 -4.26 2.81 -17.86
N LEU A 62 -4.50 2.25 -16.68
CA LEU A 62 -5.77 2.22 -15.98
C LEU A 62 -5.82 3.26 -14.86
N GLN A 63 -7.02 3.75 -14.58
CA GLN A 63 -7.28 4.57 -13.40
C GLN A 63 -7.29 3.70 -12.13
N PRO A 64 -6.96 4.24 -10.95
CA PRO A 64 -6.84 3.44 -9.71
C PRO A 64 -8.08 2.60 -9.36
N TYR A 65 -9.29 3.08 -9.67
CA TYR A 65 -10.51 2.30 -9.44
C TYR A 65 -10.64 1.13 -10.43
N GLN A 66 -10.15 1.27 -11.67
CA GLN A 66 -10.13 0.21 -12.67
C GLN A 66 -9.10 -0.85 -12.30
N GLU A 67 -7.91 -0.44 -11.83
CA GLU A 67 -6.89 -1.36 -11.31
C GLU A 67 -7.44 -2.15 -10.11
N LYS A 68 -8.11 -1.47 -9.17
CA LYS A 68 -8.74 -2.14 -8.02
C LYS A 68 -9.80 -3.15 -8.45
N ALA A 69 -10.65 -2.80 -9.41
CA ALA A 69 -11.66 -3.71 -9.94
C ALA A 69 -11.03 -4.91 -10.66
N LEU A 70 -9.94 -4.70 -11.42
CA LEU A 70 -9.19 -5.78 -12.07
C LEU A 70 -8.61 -6.74 -11.04
N ILE A 71 -7.97 -6.23 -9.99
CA ILE A 71 -7.38 -7.03 -8.91
C ILE A 71 -8.47 -7.86 -8.21
N SER A 72 -9.59 -7.23 -7.83
CA SER A 72 -10.72 -7.94 -7.22
C SER A 72 -11.26 -9.05 -8.12
N TRP A 73 -11.37 -8.79 -9.42
CA TRP A 73 -11.81 -9.79 -10.39
C TRP A 73 -10.80 -10.95 -10.53
N ILE A 74 -9.48 -10.68 -10.57
CA ILE A 74 -8.44 -11.73 -10.61
C ILE A 74 -8.50 -12.59 -9.35
N ILE A 75 -8.67 -11.99 -8.17
CA ILE A 75 -8.82 -12.72 -6.91
C ILE A 75 -10.04 -13.65 -6.96
N GLN A 76 -11.17 -13.16 -7.47
CA GLN A 76 -12.38 -13.96 -7.61
C GLN A 76 -12.20 -15.13 -8.59
N MET A 77 -11.57 -14.89 -9.73
CA MET A 77 -11.23 -15.93 -10.71
C MET A 77 -10.31 -17.00 -10.11
N ARG A 78 -9.32 -16.59 -9.31
CA ARG A 78 -8.45 -17.51 -8.55
C ARG A 78 -9.25 -18.33 -7.53
N ASN A 79 -10.20 -17.72 -6.83
CA ASN A 79 -11.06 -18.43 -5.88
C ASN A 79 -11.94 -19.49 -6.57
N TRP A 80 -12.27 -19.29 -7.85
CA TRP A 80 -12.97 -20.28 -8.68
C TRP A 80 -12.04 -21.29 -9.36
N ASN A 81 -10.75 -21.30 -9.00
CA ASN A 81 -9.73 -22.17 -9.57
C ASN A 81 -9.55 -22.01 -11.10
N LEU A 82 -9.87 -20.82 -11.62
CA LEU A 82 -9.75 -20.45 -13.02
C LEU A 82 -8.73 -19.32 -13.15
N PRO A 83 -7.42 -19.62 -13.25
CA PRO A 83 -6.41 -18.57 -13.38
C PRO A 83 -6.62 -17.81 -14.71
N PRO A 84 -6.91 -16.51 -14.67
CA PRO A 84 -7.14 -15.74 -15.89
C PRO A 84 -5.84 -15.62 -16.67
N THR A 85 -5.88 -15.99 -17.96
CA THR A 85 -4.74 -15.82 -18.86
C THR A 85 -4.44 -14.34 -19.11
N ALA A 86 -3.18 -14.01 -19.40
CA ALA A 86 -2.76 -12.66 -19.79
C ALA A 86 -3.66 -12.04 -20.90
N SER A 87 -4.08 -12.84 -21.88
CA SER A 87 -5.02 -12.41 -22.93
C SER A 87 -6.37 -11.95 -22.40
N ILE A 88 -6.91 -12.62 -21.37
CA ILE A 88 -8.19 -12.28 -20.76
C ILE A 88 -8.03 -11.01 -19.91
N ILE A 89 -6.92 -10.87 -19.20
CA ILE A 89 -6.58 -9.65 -18.44
C ILE A 89 -6.47 -8.46 -19.39
N GLN A 90 -5.82 -8.63 -20.54
CA GLN A 90 -5.73 -7.59 -21.57
C GLN A 90 -7.11 -7.22 -22.15
N ALA A 91 -7.94 -8.22 -22.45
CA ALA A 91 -9.30 -8.00 -22.96
C ALA A 91 -10.17 -7.24 -21.94
N TRP A 92 -10.09 -7.64 -20.66
CA TRP A 92 -10.77 -6.95 -19.57
C TRP A 92 -10.31 -5.49 -19.46
N ALA A 93 -9.00 -5.25 -19.49
CA ALA A 93 -8.44 -3.89 -19.41
C ALA A 93 -8.91 -3.02 -20.58
N ASN A 94 -8.91 -3.55 -21.81
CA ASN A 94 -9.43 -2.86 -22.99
C ASN A 94 -10.92 -2.54 -22.86
N GLN A 95 -11.72 -3.45 -22.31
CA GLN A 95 -13.14 -3.20 -22.07
C GLN A 95 -13.37 -2.14 -21.00
N ALA A 96 -12.56 -2.14 -19.92
CA ALA A 96 -12.62 -1.10 -18.89
C ALA A 96 -12.24 0.29 -19.45
N LEU A 97 -11.24 0.36 -20.32
CA LEU A 97 -10.83 1.58 -21.02
C LEU A 97 -11.90 2.09 -21.98
N ALA A 98 -12.53 1.19 -22.75
CA ALA A 98 -13.62 1.52 -23.66
C ALA A 98 -14.84 2.09 -22.91
N ARG A 99 -15.20 1.50 -21.75
CA ARG A 99 -16.26 2.00 -20.87
C ARG A 99 -15.97 3.39 -20.31
N ALA A 100 -14.70 3.71 -20.08
CA ALA A 100 -14.26 5.02 -19.62
C ALA A 100 -14.09 6.04 -20.77
N GLY A 101 -14.42 5.67 -22.01
CA GLY A 101 -14.27 6.54 -23.18
C GLY A 101 -12.81 6.83 -23.55
N SER A 102 -11.86 5.98 -23.13
CA SER A 102 -10.45 6.18 -23.42
C SER A 102 -10.07 5.58 -24.77
N GLU A 103 -9.30 6.33 -25.56
CA GLU A 103 -8.70 5.84 -26.81
C GLU A 103 -7.48 4.93 -26.58
N LYS A 104 -6.99 4.86 -25.34
CA LYS A 104 -5.85 4.02 -24.97
C LYS A 104 -6.23 2.54 -25.03
N ARG A 105 -5.30 1.71 -25.51
CA ARG A 105 -5.42 0.24 -25.51
C ARG A 105 -4.25 -0.39 -24.78
N ALA A 106 -4.53 -1.47 -24.05
CA ALA A 106 -3.52 -2.31 -23.44
C ALA A 106 -2.73 -3.06 -24.53
N SER A 107 -1.41 -2.91 -24.49
CA SER A 107 -0.50 -3.69 -25.34
C SER A 107 -0.48 -5.16 -24.90
N LYS A 108 -0.05 -6.06 -25.79
CA LYS A 108 0.05 -7.50 -25.49
C LYS A 108 1.02 -7.81 -24.34
N MET A 109 2.02 -6.95 -24.11
CA MET A 109 2.99 -7.10 -23.03
C MET A 109 2.55 -6.46 -21.72
N TRP A 110 1.47 -5.67 -21.72
CA TRP A 110 1.00 -4.98 -20.52
C TRP A 110 0.61 -5.90 -19.34
N PRO A 111 0.05 -7.11 -19.55
CA PRO A 111 -0.28 -8.02 -18.44
C PRO A 111 0.89 -8.79 -17.82
N TYR A 112 2.11 -8.67 -18.38
CA TYR A 112 3.33 -9.37 -17.92
C TYR A 112 4.21 -8.41 -17.13
#